data_AF-A0A962U4T6-F1
#
_entry.id   AF-A0A962U4T6-F1
#
_cell.length_a   1.000
_cell.length_b   1.000
_cell.length_c   1.000
_cell.angle_alpha   90.00
_cell.angle_beta   90.00
_cell.angle_gamma   90.00
#
_symmetry.space_group_name_H-M   'P 1'
#
loop_
_entity.id
_entity.type
_entity.pdbx_description
1 polymer ?
#
loop_
_entity_poly.entity_id
_entity_poly.type
_entity_poly.pdbx_seq_one_letter_code
_entity_poly.pdbx_strand_id
1 'polypeptide(L)'
;MADVPHFLHPQWLWALLPLLALLWLLWRRPDSDNPWRRVVAHNLQPLLLGRRGEAGDRRQRRWLALLGAGWLLAVLALADPVWDRAPRPVYESQTARVIVLDLSLSMLTRDLAPSRLVRARFKVEDIVRLAGEGQVGLVVFAGDAFTVTPLTRDAATLRSQLRALEPAIMPAQGSRADLGLRQAGDLLGQAGLTHGDVLLIADGVEGDRAASAASQLRQQGFRVSVLGVGTRAGAPLADADGRSLRDANGNVVVPKLEVQALQDVAAAGGGVYTDITPDARDVVMLVDQGATSARVEQSDDPASATRWHERGPWLVLALLPLAALAFRRGWLFSIALLGVFTVPAPPAMAATSQPWDDLWQTSEQRAADALAEGDFARASALANDPL
;
A
#
# COMPACT_ATOMS: atom_id res chain seq x y z
N MET A 1 26.16 8.47 3.00
CA MET A 1 27.23 8.69 2.02
C MET A 1 26.58 9.32 0.80
N ALA A 2 26.97 10.51 0.39
CA ALA A 2 26.39 11.16 -0.79
C ALA A 2 26.91 10.44 -2.04
N ASP A 3 26.02 9.80 -2.78
CA ASP A 3 26.36 9.13 -4.03
C ASP A 3 26.68 10.14 -5.14
N VAL A 4 27.46 9.72 -6.14
CA VAL A 4 27.81 10.54 -7.30
C VAL A 4 26.52 10.91 -8.08
N PRO A 5 26.32 12.19 -8.44
CA PRO A 5 25.15 12.60 -9.22
C PRO A 5 25.14 11.89 -10.58
N HIS A 6 23.99 11.32 -10.93
CA HIS A 6 23.75 10.68 -12.24
C HIS A 6 22.36 11.03 -12.75
N PHE A 7 22.06 10.66 -14.00
CA PHE A 7 20.79 10.97 -14.66
C PHE A 7 19.90 9.71 -14.72
N LEU A 8 18.62 9.83 -14.35
CA LEU A 8 17.66 8.73 -14.47
C LEU A 8 17.31 8.44 -15.93
N HIS A 9 17.27 9.47 -16.78
CA HIS A 9 16.89 9.35 -18.18
C HIS A 9 17.93 9.99 -19.11
N PRO A 10 19.15 9.40 -19.22
CA PRO A 10 20.24 9.98 -20.02
C PRO A 10 19.91 10.10 -21.51
N GLN A 11 18.92 9.35 -21.98
CA GLN A 11 18.41 9.41 -23.36
C GLN A 11 17.91 10.82 -23.77
N TRP A 12 17.47 11.65 -22.84
CA TRP A 12 17.06 13.01 -23.16
C TRP A 12 18.24 13.92 -23.55
N LEU A 13 19.48 13.58 -23.20
CA LEU A 13 20.66 14.35 -23.61
C LEU A 13 20.86 14.36 -25.13
N TRP A 14 20.36 13.35 -25.85
CA TRP A 14 20.37 13.33 -27.32
C TRP A 14 19.58 14.50 -27.93
N ALA A 15 18.62 15.08 -27.19
CA ALA A 15 17.89 16.26 -27.61
C ALA A 15 18.75 17.54 -27.66
N LEU A 16 20.02 17.50 -27.23
CA LEU A 16 20.99 18.58 -27.45
C LEU A 16 21.51 18.63 -28.90
N LEU A 17 21.54 17.51 -29.62
CA LEU A 17 21.97 17.48 -31.03
C LEU A 17 21.06 18.31 -31.95
N PRO A 18 19.71 18.16 -31.92
CA PRO A 18 18.84 19.00 -32.73
C PRO A 18 18.90 20.47 -32.31
N LEU A 19 19.14 20.78 -31.04
CA LEU A 19 19.37 22.14 -30.57
C LEU A 19 20.61 22.77 -31.23
N LEU A 20 21.75 22.05 -31.22
CA LEU A 20 22.99 22.52 -31.84
C LEU A 20 22.83 22.71 -33.35
N ALA A 21 22.16 21.78 -34.02
CA ALA A 21 21.86 21.89 -35.46
C ALA A 21 20.97 23.11 -35.77
N LEU A 22 19.94 23.37 -34.96
CA LEU A 22 19.06 24.51 -35.11
C LEU A 22 19.79 25.84 -34.86
N LEU A 23 20.58 25.93 -33.79
CA LEU A 23 21.38 27.12 -33.49
C LEU A 23 22.41 27.40 -34.59
N TRP A 24 23.06 26.36 -35.11
CA TRP A 24 24.00 26.49 -36.23
C TRP A 24 23.32 26.95 -37.51
N LEU A 25 22.14 26.40 -37.84
CA LEU A 25 21.36 26.82 -39.01
C LEU A 25 20.89 28.28 -38.89
N LEU A 26 20.47 28.69 -37.69
CA LEU A 26 20.02 30.05 -37.41
C LEU A 26 21.18 31.05 -37.36
N TRP A 27 22.37 30.63 -36.94
CA TRP A 27 23.58 31.47 -36.92
C TRP A 27 24.23 31.58 -38.30
N ARG A 28 24.04 30.59 -39.19
CA ARG A 28 24.49 30.64 -40.59
C ARG A 28 23.59 31.45 -41.51
N ARG A 29 22.43 31.94 -41.04
CA ARG A 29 21.59 32.80 -41.88
C ARG A 29 22.35 34.13 -42.13
N PRO A 30 22.67 34.44 -43.39
CA PRO A 30 23.28 35.73 -43.69
C PRO A 30 22.28 36.83 -43.32
N ASP A 31 22.79 37.88 -42.66
CA ASP A 31 22.06 39.08 -42.22
C ASP A 31 21.43 39.88 -43.40
N SER A 32 21.61 39.38 -44.63
CA SER A 32 21.46 40.08 -45.89
C SER A 32 20.09 39.90 -46.55
N ASP A 33 19.31 38.89 -46.18
CA ASP A 33 18.11 38.52 -46.92
C ASP A 33 16.84 39.14 -46.34
N ASN A 34 16.89 40.45 -46.10
CA ASN A 34 15.68 41.22 -45.93
C ASN A 34 15.02 41.34 -47.32
N PRO A 35 13.87 40.69 -47.61
CA PRO A 35 13.27 40.67 -48.95
C PRO A 35 13.02 42.07 -49.53
N TRP A 36 12.89 43.08 -48.66
CA TRP A 36 12.79 44.49 -49.02
C TRP A 36 14.05 45.07 -49.68
N ARG A 37 15.24 44.51 -49.46
CA ARG A 37 16.47 44.90 -50.19
C ARG A 37 16.43 44.52 -51.67
N ARG A 38 15.65 43.50 -52.05
CA ARG A 38 15.46 43.09 -53.47
C ARG A 38 14.48 43.99 -54.22
N VAL A 39 13.60 44.70 -53.49
CA VAL A 39 12.51 45.50 -54.09
C VAL A 39 12.77 47.01 -54.00
N VAL A 40 13.58 47.47 -53.04
CA VAL A 40 13.85 48.92 -52.81
C VAL A 40 15.13 49.37 -53.53
N ALA A 41 15.02 50.46 -54.30
CA ALA A 41 16.12 51.06 -55.08
C ALA A 41 17.33 51.45 -54.20
N HIS A 42 18.54 51.20 -54.72
CA HIS A 42 19.82 51.25 -53.98
C HIS A 42 20.11 52.59 -53.28
N ASN A 43 19.60 53.68 -53.83
CA ASN A 43 19.75 55.06 -53.34
C ASN A 43 18.85 55.42 -52.15
N LEU A 44 17.75 54.68 -51.92
CA LEU A 44 16.81 54.91 -50.80
C LEU A 44 17.01 53.94 -49.62
N GLN A 45 17.83 52.92 -49.80
CA GLN A 45 18.13 51.91 -48.77
C GLN A 45 18.74 52.49 -47.48
N PRO A 46 19.68 53.47 -47.51
CA PRO A 46 20.30 53.98 -46.29
C PRO A 46 19.33 54.78 -45.39
N LEU A 47 18.33 55.42 -45.99
CA LEU A 47 17.36 56.30 -45.32
C LEU A 47 16.13 55.55 -44.79
N LEU A 48 15.70 54.48 -45.47
CA LEU A 48 14.53 53.67 -45.08
C LEU A 48 14.88 52.43 -44.22
N LEU A 49 16.06 51.85 -44.41
CA LEU A 49 16.55 50.70 -43.63
C LEU A 49 17.58 51.10 -42.56
N GLY A 50 17.75 52.41 -42.33
CA GLY A 50 18.74 53.00 -41.44
C GLY A 50 18.80 52.35 -40.06
N ARG A 51 20.03 52.03 -39.63
CA ARG A 51 20.47 51.59 -38.28
C ARG A 51 19.76 50.42 -37.60
N ARG A 52 18.71 49.85 -38.19
CA ARG A 52 17.96 48.72 -37.61
C ARG A 52 18.71 47.38 -37.73
N GLY A 53 19.70 47.29 -38.62
CA GLY A 53 20.54 46.11 -38.82
C GLY A 53 21.37 45.74 -37.58
N GLU A 54 22.25 46.63 -37.11
CA GLU A 54 23.13 46.30 -35.97
C GLU A 54 22.41 46.12 -34.62
N ALA A 55 21.34 46.88 -34.39
CA ALA A 55 20.51 46.75 -33.18
C ALA A 55 19.52 45.57 -33.27
N GLY A 56 19.05 45.25 -34.47
CA GLY A 56 18.21 44.09 -34.77
C GLY A 56 18.97 42.78 -34.63
N ASP A 57 20.20 42.73 -35.14
CA ASP A 57 21.05 41.54 -35.11
C ASP A 57 21.56 41.24 -33.68
N ARG A 58 21.98 42.27 -32.92
CA ARG A 58 22.27 42.12 -31.48
C ARG A 58 21.05 41.63 -30.68
N ARG A 59 19.84 42.09 -31.03
CA ARG A 59 18.60 41.65 -30.39
C ARG A 59 18.25 40.21 -30.79
N GLN A 60 18.43 39.84 -32.05
CA GLN A 60 18.20 38.48 -32.56
C GLN A 60 19.15 37.46 -31.91
N ARG A 61 20.45 37.76 -31.82
CA ARG A 61 21.43 36.90 -31.12
C ARG A 61 21.09 36.71 -29.64
N ARG A 62 20.59 37.75 -28.95
CA ARG A 62 20.11 37.62 -27.56
C ARG A 62 18.90 36.70 -27.42
N TRP A 63 17.93 36.76 -28.33
CA TRP A 63 16.78 35.84 -28.32
C TRP A 63 17.16 34.40 -28.64
N LEU A 64 18.08 34.19 -29.59
CA LEU A 64 18.64 32.87 -29.88
C LEU A 64 19.38 32.28 -28.68
N ALA A 65 20.15 33.10 -27.95
CA ALA A 65 20.81 32.69 -26.72
C ALA A 65 19.80 32.31 -25.61
N LEU A 66 18.70 33.08 -25.46
CA LEU A 66 17.64 32.76 -24.50
C LEU A 66 16.90 31.45 -24.84
N LEU A 67 16.59 31.23 -26.12
CA LEU A 67 15.98 29.97 -26.60
C LEU A 67 16.91 28.78 -26.37
N GLY A 68 18.20 28.94 -26.66
CA GLY A 68 19.20 27.91 -26.40
C GLY A 68 19.34 27.58 -24.92
N ALA A 69 19.38 28.60 -24.05
CA ALA A 69 19.43 28.42 -22.61
C ALA A 69 18.17 27.73 -22.06
N GLY A 70 16.99 28.11 -22.54
CA GLY A 70 15.72 27.48 -22.15
C GLY A 70 15.65 26.01 -22.58
N TRP A 71 16.03 25.70 -23.81
CA TRP A 71 16.08 24.31 -24.28
C TRP A 71 17.07 23.47 -23.47
N LEU A 72 18.28 23.98 -23.22
CA LEU A 72 19.28 23.30 -22.40
C LEU A 72 18.74 22.94 -21.01
N LEU A 73 18.07 23.89 -20.35
CA LEU A 73 17.43 23.67 -19.05
C LEU A 73 16.31 22.63 -19.13
N ALA A 74 15.51 22.65 -20.20
CA ALA A 74 14.43 21.67 -20.40
C ALA A 74 15.00 20.25 -20.54
N VAL A 75 16.08 20.10 -21.31
CA VAL A 75 16.76 18.81 -21.49
C VAL A 75 17.36 18.31 -20.18
N LEU A 76 17.96 19.19 -19.38
CA LEU A 76 18.46 18.84 -18.06
C LEU A 76 17.34 18.44 -17.09
N ALA A 77 16.20 19.15 -17.13
CA ALA A 77 15.02 18.79 -16.34
C ALA A 77 14.46 17.41 -16.72
N LEU A 78 14.38 17.12 -18.02
CA LEU A 78 13.93 15.84 -18.57
C LEU A 78 14.92 14.69 -18.34
N ALA A 79 16.22 14.97 -18.33
CA ALA A 79 17.26 14.00 -18.01
C ALA A 79 17.23 13.60 -16.51
N ASP A 80 16.59 14.43 -15.68
CA ASP A 80 16.30 14.23 -14.26
C ASP A 80 17.54 13.85 -13.43
N PRO A 81 18.33 14.87 -13.00
CA PRO A 81 19.52 14.63 -12.19
C PRO A 81 19.13 14.19 -10.79
N VAL A 82 19.75 13.10 -10.32
CA VAL A 82 19.49 12.53 -9.01
C VAL A 82 20.77 12.36 -8.22
N TRP A 83 20.72 12.72 -6.94
CA TRP A 83 21.84 12.65 -6.00
C TRP A 83 21.41 12.25 -4.58
N ASP A 84 20.14 11.91 -4.40
CA ASP A 84 19.58 11.55 -3.10
C ASP A 84 18.62 10.37 -3.26
N ARG A 85 18.68 9.44 -2.31
CA ARG A 85 17.82 8.25 -2.25
C ARG A 85 16.86 8.43 -1.09
N ALA A 86 15.56 8.38 -1.36
CA ALA A 86 14.60 8.23 -0.28
C ALA A 86 14.37 6.74 -0.01
N PRO A 87 14.54 6.26 1.23
CA PRO A 87 14.04 4.94 1.59
C PRO A 87 12.53 4.97 1.40
N ARG A 88 11.99 4.09 0.55
CA ARG A 88 10.56 3.81 0.58
C ARG A 88 10.26 3.20 1.95
N PRO A 89 9.13 3.53 2.62
CA PRO A 89 8.58 2.59 3.58
C PRO A 89 8.37 1.30 2.80
N VAL A 90 9.10 0.25 3.17
CA VAL A 90 8.84 -1.11 2.73
C VAL A 90 7.35 -1.30 2.98
N TYR A 91 6.55 -1.47 1.91
CA TYR A 91 5.18 -1.89 2.08
C TYR A 91 5.26 -3.16 2.94
N GLU A 92 4.81 -3.06 4.19
CA GLU A 92 4.71 -4.21 5.07
C GLU A 92 4.12 -5.34 4.25
N SER A 93 4.88 -6.42 4.08
CA SER A 93 4.36 -7.64 3.50
C SER A 93 3.15 -8.03 4.33
N GLN A 94 1.96 -7.68 3.85
CA GLN A 94 0.70 -8.04 4.47
C GLN A 94 0.62 -9.54 4.45
N THR A 95 1.00 -10.15 5.56
CA THR A 95 1.06 -11.59 5.67
C THR A 95 -0.38 -12.08 5.65
N ALA A 96 -0.75 -12.79 4.60
CA ALA A 96 -2.07 -13.39 4.49
C ALA A 96 -2.04 -14.74 5.18
N ARG A 97 -2.99 -14.95 6.07
CA ARG A 97 -3.11 -16.19 6.84
C ARG A 97 -4.52 -16.74 6.79
N VAL A 98 -4.66 -18.02 6.53
CA VAL A 98 -5.95 -18.72 6.66
C VAL A 98 -5.88 -19.66 7.85
N ILE A 99 -6.82 -19.48 8.78
CA ILE A 99 -7.00 -20.37 9.93
C ILE A 99 -8.00 -21.44 9.54
N VAL A 100 -7.65 -22.70 9.75
CA VAL A 100 -8.49 -23.87 9.50
C VAL A 100 -8.84 -24.48 10.87
N LEU A 101 -10.06 -24.25 11.33
CA LEU A 101 -10.53 -24.62 12.66
C LEU A 101 -11.40 -25.88 12.64
N ASP A 102 -11.05 -26.85 13.47
CA ASP A 102 -11.83 -28.07 13.68
C ASP A 102 -13.12 -27.79 14.48
N LEU A 103 -14.26 -28.20 13.94
CA LEU A 103 -15.59 -28.16 14.55
C LEU A 103 -16.21 -29.57 14.68
N SER A 104 -15.40 -30.62 14.73
CA SER A 104 -15.85 -31.97 15.05
C SER A 104 -16.32 -32.08 16.51
N LEU A 105 -17.09 -33.13 16.82
CA LEU A 105 -17.63 -33.33 18.17
C LEU A 105 -16.54 -33.48 19.24
N SER A 106 -15.35 -34.01 18.89
CA SER A 106 -14.25 -34.17 19.83
C SER A 106 -13.75 -32.84 20.40
N MET A 107 -13.97 -31.73 19.70
CA MET A 107 -13.65 -30.38 20.16
C MET A 107 -14.57 -29.88 21.30
N LEU A 108 -15.66 -30.59 21.63
CA LEU A 108 -16.47 -30.30 22.83
C LEU A 108 -15.90 -30.90 24.11
N THR A 109 -14.87 -31.74 23.99
CA THR A 109 -14.19 -32.36 25.14
C THR A 109 -13.62 -31.30 26.09
N ARG A 110 -13.69 -31.57 27.41
CA ARG A 110 -13.32 -30.62 28.48
C ARG A 110 -12.02 -31.00 29.21
N ASP A 111 -11.12 -31.70 28.54
CA ASP A 111 -9.76 -31.95 29.05
C ASP A 111 -8.92 -30.66 29.12
N LEU A 112 -9.30 -29.65 28.34
CA LEU A 112 -8.88 -28.26 28.50
C LEU A 112 -10.09 -27.41 28.90
N ALA A 113 -10.06 -26.82 30.09
CA ALA A 113 -11.18 -26.00 30.57
C ALA A 113 -11.27 -24.68 29.77
N PRO A 114 -12.45 -24.22 29.32
CA PRO A 114 -13.76 -24.85 29.53
C PRO A 114 -14.09 -25.96 28.52
N SER A 115 -13.62 -25.86 27.28
CA SER A 115 -13.59 -26.95 26.29
C SER A 115 -12.46 -26.68 25.27
N ARG A 116 -12.08 -27.72 24.50
CA ARG A 116 -11.10 -27.60 23.40
C ARG A 116 -11.51 -26.49 22.41
N LEU A 117 -12.75 -26.47 21.95
CA LEU A 117 -13.26 -25.47 21.01
C LEU A 117 -13.18 -24.05 21.57
N VAL A 118 -13.58 -23.84 22.82
CA VAL A 118 -13.53 -22.51 23.44
C VAL A 118 -12.07 -22.04 23.57
N ARG A 119 -11.15 -22.95 23.92
CA ARG A 119 -9.71 -22.65 23.96
C ARG A 119 -9.16 -22.33 22.57
N ALA A 120 -9.53 -23.11 21.56
CA ALA A 120 -9.16 -22.85 20.18
C ALA A 120 -9.63 -21.46 19.72
N ARG A 121 -10.88 -21.09 20.04
CA ARG A 121 -11.41 -19.74 19.74
C ARG A 121 -10.59 -18.63 20.40
N PHE A 122 -10.22 -18.76 21.67
CA PHE A 122 -9.36 -17.76 22.30
C PHE A 122 -7.99 -17.65 21.61
N LYS A 123 -7.42 -18.77 21.17
CA LYS A 123 -6.17 -18.77 20.38
C LYS A 123 -6.34 -18.09 19.04
N VAL A 124 -7.46 -18.33 18.35
CA VAL A 124 -7.79 -17.62 17.10
C VAL A 124 -7.88 -16.10 17.34
N GLU A 125 -8.52 -15.66 18.43
CA GLU A 125 -8.57 -14.24 18.79
C GLU A 125 -7.17 -13.66 19.05
N ASP A 126 -6.29 -14.41 19.72
CA ASP A 126 -4.90 -14.03 19.97
C ASP A 126 -4.11 -13.92 18.65
N ILE A 127 -4.27 -14.88 17.73
CA ILE A 127 -3.65 -14.87 16.39
C ILE A 127 -4.10 -13.64 15.61
N VAL A 128 -5.41 -13.36 15.59
CA VAL A 128 -5.98 -12.20 14.87
C VAL A 128 -5.48 -10.89 15.48
N ARG A 129 -5.29 -10.82 16.81
CA ARG A 129 -4.71 -9.65 17.47
C ARG A 129 -3.24 -9.46 17.12
N LEU A 130 -2.48 -10.54 16.98
CA LEU A 130 -1.05 -10.51 16.65
C LEU A 130 -0.78 -10.30 15.15
N ALA A 131 -1.76 -10.58 14.28
CA ALA A 131 -1.64 -10.40 12.84
C ALA A 131 -1.45 -8.92 12.41
N GLY A 132 -1.78 -7.95 13.27
CA GLY A 132 -1.56 -6.53 13.00
C GLY A 132 -2.26 -6.05 11.73
N GLU A 133 -1.48 -5.59 10.74
CA GLU A 133 -1.98 -5.15 9.43
C GLU A 133 -2.20 -6.30 8.41
N GLY A 134 -1.88 -7.55 8.77
CA GLY A 134 -2.07 -8.73 7.95
C GLY A 134 -3.55 -9.08 7.69
N GLN A 135 -3.80 -9.85 6.62
CA GLN A 135 -5.14 -10.36 6.32
C GLN A 135 -5.33 -11.75 6.93
N VAL A 136 -6.49 -11.97 7.55
CA VAL A 136 -6.86 -13.26 8.13
C VAL A 136 -8.14 -13.78 7.47
N GLY A 137 -8.10 -15.04 7.02
CA GLY A 137 -9.25 -15.81 6.59
C GLY A 137 -9.56 -16.90 7.62
N LEU A 138 -10.82 -17.33 7.68
CA LEU A 138 -11.28 -18.37 8.59
C LEU A 138 -12.07 -19.43 7.82
N VAL A 139 -11.58 -20.65 7.87
CA VAL A 139 -12.21 -21.87 7.36
C VAL A 139 -12.50 -22.77 8.56
N VAL A 140 -13.65 -23.42 8.53
CA VAL A 140 -14.02 -24.45 9.51
C VAL A 140 -14.19 -25.78 8.82
N PHE A 141 -13.94 -26.87 9.53
CA PHE A 141 -14.16 -28.21 9.01
C PHE A 141 -14.69 -29.18 10.07
N ALA A 142 -15.40 -30.20 9.59
CA ALA A 142 -15.81 -31.38 10.33
C ALA A 142 -15.88 -32.54 9.32
N GLY A 143 -17.05 -33.08 8.99
CA GLY A 143 -17.21 -34.02 7.86
C GLY A 143 -17.11 -33.33 6.48
N ASP A 144 -17.31 -32.01 6.45
CA ASP A 144 -17.17 -31.12 5.29
C ASP A 144 -16.47 -29.82 5.72
N ALA A 145 -16.12 -28.93 4.78
CA ALA A 145 -15.40 -27.69 5.08
C ALA A 145 -16.05 -26.44 4.44
N PHE A 146 -16.03 -25.32 5.17
CA PHE A 146 -16.64 -24.07 4.73
C PHE A 146 -15.77 -22.86 5.08
N THR A 147 -15.77 -21.87 4.18
CA THR A 147 -15.24 -20.54 4.48
C THR A 147 -16.25 -19.78 5.33
N VAL A 148 -15.85 -19.43 6.55
CA VAL A 148 -16.61 -18.54 7.44
C VAL A 148 -16.32 -17.09 7.08
N THR A 149 -15.04 -16.76 6.92
CA THR A 149 -14.58 -15.41 6.60
C THR A 149 -13.55 -15.48 5.47
N PRO A 150 -13.76 -14.80 4.33
CA PRO A 150 -12.71 -14.56 3.35
C PRO A 150 -11.55 -13.76 3.98
N LEU A 151 -10.43 -13.64 3.25
CA LEU A 151 -9.29 -12.82 3.70
C LEU A 151 -9.74 -11.37 3.97
N THR A 152 -9.63 -10.95 5.23
CA THR A 152 -10.03 -9.62 5.67
C THR A 152 -9.07 -9.06 6.71
N ARG A 153 -9.05 -7.73 6.86
CA ARG A 153 -8.39 -7.04 7.97
C ARG A 153 -9.35 -6.68 9.11
N ASP A 154 -10.65 -6.92 8.91
CA ASP A 154 -11.67 -6.62 9.91
C ASP A 154 -11.70 -7.69 11.01
N ALA A 155 -10.83 -7.49 12.00
CA ALA A 155 -10.76 -8.33 13.20
C ALA A 155 -12.05 -8.31 14.01
N ALA A 156 -12.84 -7.22 13.97
CA ALA A 156 -14.08 -7.12 14.75
C ALA A 156 -15.16 -8.05 14.17
N THR A 157 -15.32 -8.05 12.85
CA THR A 157 -16.23 -8.97 12.15
C THR A 157 -15.81 -10.43 12.29
N LEU A 158 -14.52 -10.74 12.18
CA LEU A 158 -14.05 -12.11 12.40
C LEU A 158 -14.34 -12.58 13.83
N ARG A 159 -14.09 -11.74 14.85
CA ARG A 159 -14.40 -12.08 16.25
C ARG A 159 -15.89 -12.31 16.50
N SER A 160 -16.78 -11.57 15.82
CA SER A 160 -18.22 -11.78 15.99
C SER A 160 -18.67 -13.12 15.39
N GLN A 161 -18.15 -13.48 14.21
CA GLN A 161 -18.43 -14.75 13.55
C GLN A 161 -17.87 -15.95 14.32
N LEU A 162 -16.64 -15.82 14.84
CA LEU A 162 -16.00 -16.85 15.67
C LEU A 162 -16.85 -17.24 16.89
N ARG A 163 -17.65 -16.30 17.42
CA ARG A 163 -18.49 -16.55 18.59
C ARG A 163 -19.65 -17.50 18.35
N ALA A 164 -20.16 -17.53 17.12
CA ALA A 164 -21.28 -18.37 16.72
C ALA A 164 -20.85 -19.78 16.28
N LEU A 165 -19.55 -20.07 16.23
CA LEU A 165 -19.06 -21.37 15.78
C LEU A 165 -19.23 -22.44 16.85
N GLU A 166 -19.98 -23.48 16.49
CA GLU A 166 -20.23 -24.69 17.27
C GLU A 166 -20.35 -25.89 16.33
N PRO A 167 -20.03 -27.13 16.76
CA PRO A 167 -20.12 -28.32 15.91
C PRO A 167 -21.51 -28.59 15.32
N ALA A 168 -22.57 -28.10 15.96
CA ALA A 168 -23.94 -28.26 15.52
C ALA A 168 -24.28 -27.50 14.22
N ILE A 169 -23.49 -26.48 13.85
CA ILE A 169 -23.68 -25.76 12.57
C ILE A 169 -23.20 -26.58 11.37
N MET A 170 -22.37 -27.61 11.60
CA MET A 170 -21.76 -28.39 10.53
C MET A 170 -22.76 -29.42 9.99
N PRO A 171 -23.00 -29.45 8.66
CA PRO A 171 -24.00 -30.33 8.06
C PRO A 171 -23.60 -31.80 8.11
N ALA A 172 -22.29 -32.08 8.10
CA ALA A 172 -21.73 -33.41 8.20
C ALA A 172 -20.74 -33.49 9.37
N GLN A 173 -20.88 -34.53 10.18
CA GLN A 173 -19.95 -34.85 11.26
C GLN A 173 -18.77 -35.66 10.71
N GLY A 174 -17.60 -35.53 11.34
CA GLY A 174 -16.33 -36.15 10.92
C GLY A 174 -15.13 -35.24 11.19
N SER A 175 -13.94 -35.64 10.73
CA SER A 175 -12.71 -34.83 10.83
C SER A 175 -11.91 -34.86 9.52
N ARG A 176 -12.44 -34.16 8.51
CA ARG A 176 -11.91 -34.03 7.15
C ARG A 176 -11.05 -32.77 7.01
N ALA A 177 -9.95 -32.73 7.75
CA ALA A 177 -8.98 -31.63 7.70
C ALA A 177 -8.42 -31.40 6.28
N ASP A 178 -8.36 -32.44 5.45
CA ASP A 178 -7.95 -32.34 4.04
C ASP A 178 -8.87 -31.43 3.21
N LEU A 179 -10.18 -31.40 3.50
CA LEU A 179 -11.11 -30.47 2.85
C LEU A 179 -10.88 -29.03 3.33
N GLY A 180 -10.69 -28.84 4.63
CA GLY A 180 -10.39 -27.52 5.21
C GLY A 180 -9.08 -26.92 4.66
N LEU A 181 -8.04 -27.75 4.53
CA LEU A 181 -6.76 -27.35 3.93
C LEU A 181 -6.91 -26.97 2.45
N ARG A 182 -7.66 -27.74 1.66
CA ARG A 182 -7.94 -27.38 0.26
C ARG A 182 -8.69 -26.06 0.14
N GLN A 183 -9.73 -25.86 0.94
CA GLN A 183 -10.49 -24.61 0.97
C GLN A 183 -9.61 -23.41 1.35
N ALA A 184 -8.64 -23.61 2.26
CA ALA A 184 -7.67 -22.57 2.60
C ALA A 184 -6.74 -22.23 1.44
N GLY A 185 -6.26 -23.22 0.69
CA GLY A 185 -5.50 -23.03 -0.54
C GLY A 185 -6.29 -22.28 -1.60
N ASP A 186 -7.56 -22.63 -1.79
CA ASP A 186 -8.45 -21.96 -2.74
C ASP A 186 -8.64 -20.48 -2.38
N LEU A 187 -8.81 -20.15 -1.10
CA LEU A 187 -8.92 -18.76 -0.64
C LEU A 187 -7.64 -17.95 -0.91
N LEU A 188 -6.47 -18.53 -0.64
CA LEU A 188 -5.18 -17.87 -0.89
C LEU A 188 -4.94 -17.70 -2.39
N GLY A 189 -5.22 -18.74 -3.19
CA GLY A 189 -5.07 -18.72 -4.64
C GLY A 189 -6.03 -17.74 -5.33
N GLN A 190 -7.30 -17.68 -4.90
CA GLN A 190 -8.28 -16.72 -5.42
C GLN A 190 -7.91 -15.27 -5.13
N ALA A 191 -7.19 -15.02 -4.03
CA ALA A 191 -6.64 -13.71 -3.70
C ALA A 191 -5.37 -13.35 -4.51
N GLY A 192 -4.89 -14.25 -5.38
CA GLY A 192 -3.71 -14.02 -6.21
C GLY A 192 -2.39 -14.04 -5.43
N LEU A 193 -2.38 -14.64 -4.24
CA LEU A 193 -1.20 -14.71 -3.38
C LEU A 193 -0.29 -15.84 -3.83
N THR A 194 1.00 -15.55 -3.97
CA THR A 194 2.03 -16.57 -4.24
C THR A 194 2.57 -17.19 -2.96
N HIS A 195 2.41 -16.50 -1.83
CA HIS A 195 2.86 -16.95 -0.51
C HIS A 195 1.79 -16.63 0.53
N GLY A 196 1.69 -17.51 1.53
CA GLY A 196 0.70 -17.39 2.60
C GLY A 196 0.88 -18.48 3.64
N ASP A 197 0.34 -18.24 4.83
CA ASP A 197 0.32 -19.21 5.91
C ASP A 197 -1.06 -19.84 6.05
N VAL A 198 -1.09 -21.16 6.23
CA VAL A 198 -2.27 -21.90 6.67
C VAL A 198 -1.99 -22.41 8.07
N LEU A 199 -2.90 -22.13 9.01
CA LEU A 199 -2.81 -22.62 10.38
C LEU A 199 -3.97 -23.56 10.67
N LEU A 200 -3.67 -24.86 10.78
CA LEU A 200 -4.62 -25.87 11.20
C LEU A 200 -4.71 -25.89 12.73
N ILE A 201 -5.91 -25.81 13.28
CA ILE A 201 -6.19 -25.92 14.71
C ILE A 201 -7.14 -27.10 14.91
N ALA A 202 -6.60 -28.22 15.39
CA ALA A 202 -7.32 -29.49 15.45
C ALA A 202 -6.81 -30.38 16.60
N ASP A 203 -7.58 -31.41 16.95
CA ASP A 203 -7.20 -32.42 17.93
C ASP A 203 -6.72 -33.75 17.30
N GLY A 204 -6.95 -33.94 16.01
CA GLY A 204 -6.45 -35.07 15.22
C GLY A 204 -6.79 -34.93 13.75
N VAL A 205 -6.40 -35.92 12.94
CA VAL A 205 -6.69 -35.95 11.50
C VAL A 205 -6.93 -37.38 11.02
N GLU A 206 -7.84 -37.55 10.06
CA GLU A 206 -8.16 -38.88 9.53
C GLU A 206 -7.14 -39.34 8.48
N GLY A 207 -6.20 -40.21 8.91
CA GLY A 207 -5.22 -40.85 8.04
C GLY A 207 -4.31 -39.86 7.30
N ASP A 208 -3.77 -40.29 6.15
CA ASP A 208 -2.72 -39.54 5.44
C ASP A 208 -3.26 -38.43 4.52
N ARG A 209 -4.60 -38.26 4.45
CA ARG A 209 -5.23 -37.31 3.51
C ARG A 209 -4.85 -35.87 3.84
N ALA A 210 -4.80 -35.52 5.13
CA ALA A 210 -4.44 -34.18 5.58
C ALA A 210 -2.97 -33.85 5.26
N ALA A 211 -2.06 -34.81 5.47
CA ALA A 211 -0.64 -34.64 5.14
C ALA A 211 -0.45 -34.49 3.62
N SER A 212 -1.19 -35.25 2.82
CA SER A 212 -1.19 -35.12 1.35
C SER A 212 -1.68 -33.73 0.91
N ALA A 213 -2.76 -33.23 1.50
CA ALA A 213 -3.27 -31.88 1.22
C ALA A 213 -2.27 -30.79 1.64
N ALA A 214 -1.63 -30.94 2.79
CA ALA A 214 -0.59 -30.02 3.25
C ALA A 214 0.63 -30.00 2.32
N SER A 215 1.04 -31.17 1.80
CA SER A 215 2.11 -31.24 0.79
C SER A 215 1.73 -30.54 -0.51
N GLN A 216 0.46 -30.57 -0.93
CA GLN A 216 0.00 -29.85 -2.13
C GLN A 216 0.03 -28.34 -1.92
N LEU A 217 -0.43 -27.86 -0.75
CA LEU A 217 -0.33 -26.44 -0.38
C LEU A 217 1.12 -25.95 -0.40
N ARG A 218 2.04 -26.75 0.12
CA ARG A 218 3.48 -26.44 0.08
C ARG A 218 4.01 -26.28 -1.34
N GLN A 219 3.57 -27.13 -2.27
CA GLN A 219 3.96 -27.02 -3.68
C GLN A 219 3.38 -25.76 -4.34
N GLN A 220 2.29 -25.20 -3.82
CA GLN A 220 1.68 -23.95 -4.27
C GLN A 220 2.32 -22.69 -3.66
N GLY A 221 3.30 -22.84 -2.75
CA GLY A 221 3.93 -21.72 -2.05
C GLY A 221 3.29 -21.39 -0.69
N PHE A 222 2.32 -22.18 -0.23
CA PHE A 222 1.63 -21.98 1.05
C PHE A 222 2.17 -22.90 2.14
N ARG A 223 2.55 -22.32 3.27
CA ARG A 223 3.09 -23.05 4.42
C ARG A 223 1.98 -23.51 5.34
N VAL A 224 1.98 -24.76 5.79
CA VAL A 224 0.98 -25.28 6.74
C VAL A 224 1.61 -25.53 8.11
N SER A 225 1.17 -24.78 9.11
CA SER A 225 1.50 -25.02 10.52
C SER A 225 0.30 -25.58 11.28
N VAL A 226 0.55 -26.27 12.40
CA VAL A 226 -0.47 -27.00 13.13
C VAL A 226 -0.41 -26.67 14.63
N LEU A 227 -1.56 -26.32 15.20
CA LEU A 227 -1.79 -26.14 16.63
C LEU A 227 -2.64 -27.31 17.13
N GLY A 228 -2.01 -28.21 17.90
CA GLY A 228 -2.69 -29.34 18.51
C GLY A 228 -3.50 -28.93 19.73
N VAL A 229 -4.81 -29.22 19.73
CA VAL A 229 -5.72 -28.84 20.83
C VAL A 229 -6.19 -30.07 21.59
N GLY A 230 -5.81 -30.17 22.86
CA GLY A 230 -6.27 -31.23 23.76
C GLY A 230 -5.12 -31.88 24.52
N THR A 231 -5.42 -33.02 25.12
CA THR A 231 -4.45 -33.81 25.91
C THR A 231 -4.32 -35.22 25.34
N ARG A 232 -3.15 -35.84 25.54
CA ARG A 232 -2.90 -37.24 25.16
C ARG A 232 -3.75 -38.24 25.95
N ALA A 233 -4.10 -37.88 27.19
CA ALA A 233 -4.99 -38.68 28.03
C ALA A 233 -6.42 -38.68 27.49
N GLY A 234 -6.85 -37.54 26.93
CA GLY A 234 -8.24 -37.30 26.53
C GLY A 234 -9.16 -37.13 27.74
N ALA A 235 -10.43 -36.86 27.46
CA ALA A 235 -11.50 -36.91 28.46
C ALA A 235 -12.79 -37.43 27.81
N PRO A 236 -13.72 -38.00 28.60
CA PRO A 236 -15.02 -38.40 28.09
C PRO A 236 -15.74 -37.25 27.40
N LEU A 237 -16.19 -37.49 26.17
CA LEU A 237 -17.05 -36.56 25.46
C LEU A 237 -18.44 -36.59 26.13
N ALA A 238 -18.96 -35.43 26.49
CA ALA A 238 -20.25 -35.30 27.18
C ALA A 238 -21.23 -34.44 26.38
N ASP A 239 -22.53 -34.76 26.48
CA ASP A 239 -23.62 -33.95 25.96
C ASP A 239 -23.81 -32.65 26.77
N ALA A 240 -24.77 -31.82 26.36
CA ALA A 240 -25.10 -30.58 27.05
C ALA A 240 -25.56 -30.80 28.51
N ASP A 241 -26.13 -31.98 28.80
CA ASP A 241 -26.60 -32.39 30.13
C ASP A 241 -25.48 -33.03 30.99
N GLY A 242 -24.26 -33.15 30.45
CA GLY A 242 -23.10 -33.74 31.14
C GLY A 242 -23.05 -35.26 31.12
N ARG A 243 -23.91 -35.93 30.33
CA ARG A 243 -23.87 -37.38 30.15
C ARG A 243 -22.83 -37.75 29.11
N SER A 244 -22.02 -38.77 29.40
CA SER A 244 -21.01 -39.24 28.45
C SER A 244 -21.64 -39.86 27.21
N LEU A 245 -21.21 -39.39 26.03
CA LEU A 245 -21.57 -39.98 24.76
C LEU A 245 -20.95 -41.37 24.62
N ARG A 246 -21.71 -42.26 24.00
CA ARG A 246 -21.32 -43.64 23.77
C ARG A 246 -21.25 -43.94 22.28
N ASP A 247 -20.31 -44.79 21.90
CA ASP A 247 -20.21 -45.33 20.55
C ASP A 247 -21.34 -46.33 20.25
N ALA A 248 -21.39 -46.85 19.01
CA ALA A 248 -22.36 -47.86 18.60
C ALA A 248 -22.27 -49.17 19.41
N ASN A 249 -21.15 -49.42 20.08
CA ASN A 249 -20.89 -50.59 20.90
C ASN A 249 -21.23 -50.35 22.39
N GLY A 250 -21.69 -49.14 22.75
CA GLY A 250 -22.01 -48.75 24.11
C GLY A 250 -20.82 -48.31 24.96
N ASN A 251 -19.61 -48.19 24.40
CA ASN A 251 -18.43 -47.71 25.12
C ASN A 251 -18.42 -46.18 25.18
N VAL A 252 -17.90 -45.61 26.26
CA VAL A 252 -17.74 -44.16 26.39
C VAL A 252 -16.70 -43.66 25.39
N VAL A 253 -17.05 -42.63 24.62
CA VAL A 253 -16.15 -42.00 23.65
C VAL A 253 -15.17 -41.08 24.40
N VAL A 254 -13.87 -41.36 24.26
CA VAL A 254 -12.78 -40.59 24.88
C VAL A 254 -11.80 -40.13 23.80
N PRO A 255 -12.04 -38.96 23.17
CA PRO A 255 -11.16 -38.42 22.14
C PRO A 255 -9.80 -38.03 22.71
N LYS A 256 -8.72 -38.42 22.02
CA LYS A 256 -7.33 -38.13 22.41
C LYS A 256 -6.67 -37.23 21.37
N LEU A 257 -5.69 -36.45 21.80
CA LEU A 257 -4.86 -35.66 20.88
C LEU A 257 -3.94 -36.58 20.06
N GLU A 258 -4.07 -36.54 18.73
CA GLU A 258 -3.27 -37.33 17.79
C GLU A 258 -2.00 -36.60 17.36
N VAL A 259 -1.05 -36.48 18.29
CA VAL A 259 0.18 -35.69 18.10
C VAL A 259 0.98 -36.10 16.85
N GLN A 260 1.17 -37.40 16.62
CA GLN A 260 2.00 -37.87 15.50
C GLN A 260 1.40 -37.47 14.15
N ALA A 261 0.10 -37.72 13.96
CA ALA A 261 -0.58 -37.39 12.70
C ALA A 261 -0.55 -35.87 12.43
N LEU A 262 -0.74 -35.04 13.46
CA LEU A 262 -0.66 -33.58 13.35
C LEU A 262 0.77 -33.09 13.04
N GLN A 263 1.80 -33.75 13.59
CA GLN A 263 3.20 -33.47 13.25
C GLN A 263 3.51 -33.81 11.80
N ASP A 264 3.00 -34.94 11.31
CA ASP A 264 3.18 -35.37 9.92
C ASP A 264 2.56 -34.35 8.94
N VAL A 265 1.40 -33.79 9.28
CA VAL A 265 0.76 -32.69 8.51
C VAL A 265 1.63 -31.45 8.48
N ALA A 266 2.14 -31.00 9.63
CA ALA A 266 3.01 -29.82 9.70
C ALA A 266 4.30 -30.02 8.88
N ALA A 267 4.91 -31.20 8.99
CA ALA A 267 6.13 -31.55 8.26
C ALA A 267 5.89 -31.59 6.74
N ALA A 268 4.79 -32.20 6.30
CA ALA A 268 4.41 -32.23 4.88
C ALA A 268 4.18 -30.82 4.33
N GLY A 269 3.54 -29.95 5.11
CA GLY A 269 3.27 -28.56 4.76
C GLY A 269 4.43 -27.57 4.94
N GLY A 270 5.60 -28.02 5.41
CA GLY A 270 6.77 -27.17 5.61
C GLY A 270 6.63 -26.16 6.76
N GLY A 271 5.67 -26.37 7.67
CA GLY A 271 5.47 -25.56 8.86
C GLY A 271 5.91 -26.26 10.14
N VAL A 272 5.36 -25.80 11.26
CA VAL A 272 5.67 -26.35 12.58
C VAL A 272 4.42 -26.82 13.31
N TYR A 273 4.63 -27.81 14.18
CA TYR A 273 3.64 -28.30 15.11
C TYR A 273 3.92 -27.74 16.50
N THR A 274 2.87 -27.30 17.20
CA THR A 274 2.96 -27.00 18.64
C THR A 274 1.70 -27.48 19.36
N ASP A 275 1.87 -27.96 20.58
CA ASP A 275 0.74 -28.18 21.50
C ASP A 275 0.21 -26.82 21.97
N ILE A 276 -1.10 -26.74 22.23
CA ILE A 276 -1.72 -25.55 22.81
C ILE A 276 -1.17 -25.27 24.21
N THR A 277 -0.74 -24.04 24.47
CA THR A 277 -0.26 -23.62 25.79
C THR A 277 -1.28 -22.69 26.48
N PRO A 278 -1.28 -22.58 27.82
CA PRO A 278 -2.14 -21.62 28.52
C PRO A 278 -1.78 -20.14 28.26
N ASP A 279 -0.54 -19.87 27.87
CA ASP A 279 -0.01 -18.53 27.55
C ASP A 279 0.03 -18.28 26.03
N ALA A 280 0.66 -17.21 25.55
CA ALA A 280 0.71 -16.87 24.12
C ALA A 280 1.95 -17.43 23.38
N ARG A 281 2.78 -18.28 24.00
CA ARG A 281 4.07 -18.71 23.41
C ARG A 281 3.89 -19.52 22.12
N ASP A 282 2.90 -20.41 22.12
CA ASP A 282 2.49 -21.20 20.96
C ASP A 282 2.10 -20.31 19.78
N VAL A 283 1.25 -19.31 20.02
CA VAL A 283 0.77 -18.38 19.00
C VAL A 283 1.90 -17.54 18.44
N VAL A 284 2.76 -16.98 19.30
CA VAL A 284 3.91 -16.17 18.87
C VAL A 284 4.85 -16.98 17.98
N MET A 285 5.15 -18.22 18.34
CA MET A 285 5.99 -19.11 17.54
C MET A 285 5.38 -19.39 16.15
N LEU A 286 4.08 -19.62 16.09
CA LEU A 286 3.37 -19.87 14.83
C LEU A 286 3.32 -18.63 13.93
N VAL A 287 3.13 -17.45 14.53
CA VAL A 287 2.99 -16.18 13.81
C VAL A 287 4.32 -15.67 13.25
N ASP A 288 5.39 -15.68 14.05
CA ASP A 288 6.68 -15.04 13.74
C ASP A 288 7.45 -15.76 12.61
N GLN A 289 7.30 -17.08 12.52
CA GLN A 289 7.90 -17.86 11.43
C GLN A 289 7.29 -17.52 10.05
N GLY A 290 6.01 -17.14 10.02
CA GLY A 290 5.35 -16.66 8.80
C GLY A 290 5.93 -15.33 8.31
N ALA A 291 6.15 -14.40 9.25
CA ALA A 291 6.73 -13.09 8.96
C ALA A 291 8.19 -13.18 8.46
N THR A 292 8.95 -14.16 8.94
CA THR A 292 10.35 -14.36 8.51
C THR A 292 10.43 -14.83 7.06
N SER A 293 9.56 -15.75 6.64
CA SER A 293 9.55 -16.27 5.27
C SER A 293 9.19 -15.19 4.24
N ALA A 294 8.21 -14.34 4.57
CA ALA A 294 7.80 -13.24 3.71
C ALA A 294 8.85 -12.11 3.59
N ARG A 295 9.69 -11.92 4.62
CA ARG A 295 10.79 -10.93 4.60
C ARG A 295 11.99 -11.36 3.76
N VAL A 296 12.29 -12.66 3.69
CA VAL A 296 13.46 -13.17 2.96
C VAL A 296 13.31 -12.97 1.45
N GLU A 297 12.13 -13.22 0.88
CA GLU A 297 11.94 -13.07 -0.58
C GLU A 297 11.80 -11.62 -1.05
N GLN A 298 11.27 -10.73 -0.20
CA GLN A 298 11.21 -9.30 -0.52
C GLN A 298 12.60 -8.65 -0.55
N SER A 299 13.61 -9.31 0.02
CA SER A 299 15.01 -8.86 0.01
C SER A 299 15.79 -9.24 -1.25
N ASP A 300 15.26 -10.14 -2.08
CA ASP A 300 15.96 -10.64 -3.28
C ASP A 300 15.83 -9.72 -4.52
N ASP A 301 15.07 -8.63 -4.45
CA ASP A 301 15.08 -7.58 -5.48
C ASP A 301 15.57 -6.22 -4.92
N PRO A 302 16.89 -6.07 -4.70
CA PRO A 302 17.50 -4.83 -4.20
C PRO A 302 17.32 -3.64 -5.15
N ALA A 303 16.88 -3.86 -6.40
CA ALA A 303 16.60 -2.80 -7.36
C ALA A 303 15.22 -2.15 -7.16
N SER A 304 14.28 -2.84 -6.52
CA SER A 304 12.91 -2.34 -6.28
C SER A 304 12.76 -1.50 -5.00
N ALA A 305 13.73 -1.59 -4.07
CA ALA A 305 13.65 -1.01 -2.73
C ALA A 305 14.12 0.45 -2.63
N THR A 306 14.85 0.97 -3.62
CA THR A 306 15.32 2.36 -3.64
C THR A 306 14.90 3.06 -4.91
N ARG A 307 13.96 4.00 -4.82
CA ARG A 307 13.65 4.95 -5.89
C ARG A 307 14.44 6.23 -5.65
N TRP A 308 15.20 6.66 -6.66
CA TRP A 308 15.90 7.93 -6.63
C TRP A 308 14.90 9.09 -6.55
N HIS A 309 15.25 10.12 -5.77
CA HIS A 309 14.40 11.29 -5.64
C HIS A 309 14.53 12.16 -6.90
N GLU A 310 13.50 12.21 -7.73
CA GLU A 310 13.44 13.00 -8.96
C GLU A 310 13.58 14.50 -8.62
N ARG A 311 14.66 15.14 -9.07
CA ARG A 311 14.89 16.59 -8.87
C ARG A 311 14.63 17.40 -10.15
N GLY A 312 14.48 16.74 -11.29
CA GLY A 312 14.15 17.30 -12.59
C GLY A 312 12.97 18.29 -12.57
N PRO A 313 11.86 18.01 -11.86
CA PRO A 313 10.75 18.96 -11.77
C PRO A 313 11.12 20.33 -11.18
N TRP A 314 12.10 20.41 -10.28
CA TRP A 314 12.58 21.69 -9.74
C TRP A 314 13.31 22.53 -10.79
N LEU A 315 13.99 21.89 -11.74
CA LEU A 315 14.62 22.58 -12.87
C LEU A 315 13.58 23.18 -13.84
N VAL A 316 12.36 22.64 -13.89
CA VAL A 316 11.25 23.22 -14.66
C VAL A 316 10.83 24.58 -14.11
N LEU A 317 10.94 24.81 -12.80
CA LEU A 317 10.67 26.14 -12.24
C LEU A 317 11.67 27.19 -12.74
N ALA A 318 12.92 26.81 -13.01
CA ALA A 318 13.92 27.72 -13.60
C ALA A 318 13.62 28.10 -15.06
N LEU A 319 12.76 27.35 -15.76
CA LEU A 319 12.27 27.67 -17.09
C LEU A 319 11.22 28.78 -17.10
N LEU A 320 10.45 28.94 -16.02
CA LEU A 320 9.39 29.95 -15.93
C LEU A 320 9.87 31.40 -16.19
N PRO A 321 10.97 31.91 -15.60
CA PRO A 321 11.44 33.27 -15.90
C PRO A 321 11.91 33.43 -17.35
N LEU A 322 12.51 32.39 -17.95
CA LEU A 322 12.93 32.41 -19.36
C LEU A 322 11.71 32.43 -20.29
N ALA A 323 10.68 31.65 -19.97
CA ALA A 323 9.40 31.66 -20.69
C ALA A 323 8.69 33.02 -20.56
N ALA A 324 8.71 33.63 -19.37
CA ALA A 324 8.14 34.96 -19.13
C ALA A 324 8.85 36.04 -19.96
N LEU A 325 10.17 35.94 -20.14
CA LEU A 325 10.95 36.84 -20.99
C LEU A 325 10.66 36.61 -22.48
N ALA A 326 10.45 35.36 -22.92
CA ALA A 326 10.13 35.00 -24.30
C ALA A 326 8.76 35.52 -24.77
N PHE A 327 7.79 35.63 -23.87
CA PHE A 327 6.45 36.14 -24.17
C PHE A 327 6.43 37.68 -24.30
N ARG A 328 6.88 38.18 -25.46
CA ARG A 328 6.89 39.62 -25.75
C ARG A 328 5.50 40.13 -26.20
N ARG A 329 4.71 40.64 -25.25
CA ARG A 329 3.89 41.89 -25.32
C ARG A 329 3.04 42.02 -24.06
N GLY A 330 3.68 42.16 -22.88
CA GLY A 330 3.03 42.64 -21.65
C GLY A 330 1.84 41.82 -21.13
N TRP A 331 1.41 40.75 -21.79
CA TRP A 331 0.19 40.02 -21.49
C TRP A 331 0.30 39.22 -20.20
N LEU A 332 1.48 38.71 -19.84
CA LEU A 332 1.66 38.11 -18.51
C LEU A 332 1.61 39.18 -17.41
N PHE A 333 2.08 40.40 -17.69
CA PHE A 333 1.85 41.52 -16.78
C PHE A 333 0.36 41.88 -16.73
N SER A 334 -0.35 41.83 -17.86
CA SER A 334 -1.80 42.03 -17.94
C SER A 334 -2.61 40.90 -17.29
N ILE A 335 -2.16 39.65 -17.34
CA ILE A 335 -2.80 38.47 -16.72
C ILE A 335 -2.46 38.42 -15.23
N ALA A 336 -1.26 38.83 -14.82
CA ALA A 336 -0.96 39.05 -13.40
C ALA A 336 -1.78 40.24 -12.85
N LEU A 337 -1.93 41.32 -13.61
CA LEU A 337 -2.77 42.47 -13.23
C LEU A 337 -4.27 42.11 -13.24
N LEU A 338 -4.74 41.35 -14.24
CA LEU A 338 -6.11 40.82 -14.30
C LEU A 338 -6.34 39.79 -13.19
N GLY A 339 -5.41 38.88 -12.91
CA GLY A 339 -5.51 37.94 -11.80
C GLY A 339 -5.61 38.64 -10.43
N VAL A 340 -4.98 39.82 -10.28
CA VAL A 340 -5.13 40.69 -9.10
C VAL A 340 -6.45 41.48 -9.12
N PHE A 341 -7.02 41.79 -10.29
CA PHE A 341 -8.26 42.58 -10.45
C PHE A 341 -9.55 41.77 -10.71
N THR A 342 -9.46 40.47 -11.02
CA THR A 342 -10.60 39.58 -11.35
C THR A 342 -10.84 38.49 -10.32
N VAL A 343 -10.16 38.54 -9.17
CA VAL A 343 -10.77 37.95 -7.99
C VAL A 343 -12.03 38.78 -7.74
N PRO A 344 -13.24 38.22 -7.90
CA PRO A 344 -14.43 38.96 -7.55
C PRO A 344 -14.25 39.33 -6.08
N ALA A 345 -14.22 40.64 -5.78
CA ALA A 345 -14.46 41.07 -4.42
C ALA A 345 -15.76 40.37 -4.02
N PRO A 346 -15.75 39.47 -3.01
CA PRO A 346 -17.01 38.94 -2.51
C PRO A 346 -17.90 40.14 -2.17
N PRO A 347 -19.22 40.03 -2.41
CA PRO A 347 -20.14 41.12 -2.13
C PRO A 347 -19.83 41.63 -0.73
N ALA A 348 -19.64 42.95 -0.62
CA ALA A 348 -19.33 43.64 0.61
C ALA A 348 -20.42 43.36 1.66
N MET A 349 -20.31 42.22 2.34
CA MET A 349 -20.74 42.09 3.70
C MET A 349 -19.61 42.69 4.52
N ALA A 350 -19.94 43.66 5.34
CA ALA A 350 -19.03 44.26 6.30
C ALA A 350 -18.49 43.17 7.24
N ALA A 351 -17.43 42.50 6.81
CA ALA A 351 -16.62 41.61 7.61
C ALA A 351 -15.25 42.25 7.66
N THR A 352 -15.00 42.98 8.75
CA THR A 352 -13.71 43.51 9.15
C THR A 352 -12.74 42.34 9.29
N SER A 353 -12.13 41.90 8.19
CA SER A 353 -11.14 40.83 8.19
C SER A 353 -9.96 41.26 7.34
N GLN A 354 -8.78 41.24 7.95
CA GLN A 354 -7.52 41.47 7.28
C GLN A 354 -7.24 40.28 6.37
N PRO A 355 -7.10 40.47 5.04
CA PRO A 355 -6.91 39.37 4.09
C PRO A 355 -5.58 38.61 4.26
N TRP A 356 -4.66 39.14 5.08
CA TRP A 356 -3.39 38.50 5.38
C TRP A 356 -3.53 37.29 6.33
N ASP A 357 -4.44 37.34 7.30
CA ASP A 357 -4.58 36.25 8.27
C ASP A 357 -5.31 35.04 7.68
N ASP A 358 -6.19 35.27 6.69
CA ASP A 358 -6.90 34.24 5.92
C ASP A 358 -5.96 33.29 5.15
N LEU A 359 -4.77 33.78 4.78
CA LEU A 359 -3.81 32.98 4.00
C LEU A 359 -2.99 32.03 4.88
N TRP A 360 -2.89 32.30 6.18
CA TRP A 360 -2.00 31.58 7.09
C TRP A 360 -2.71 30.84 8.22
N GLN A 361 -3.98 31.16 8.51
CA GLN A 361 -4.75 30.54 9.59
C GLN A 361 -6.04 29.90 9.09
N THR A 362 -6.33 28.70 9.60
CA THR A 362 -7.61 28.03 9.34
C THR A 362 -8.75 28.75 10.04
N SER A 363 -10.00 28.52 9.61
CA SER A 363 -11.19 29.15 10.21
C SER A 363 -11.34 28.80 11.70
N GLU A 364 -11.02 27.56 12.08
CA GLU A 364 -11.03 27.07 13.46
C GLU A 364 -10.00 27.77 14.36
N GLN A 365 -8.78 28.01 13.84
CA GLN A 365 -7.75 28.72 14.59
C GLN A 365 -8.17 30.16 14.90
N ARG A 366 -8.85 30.80 13.95
CA ARG A 366 -9.40 32.15 14.15
C ARG A 366 -10.63 32.18 15.06
N ALA A 367 -11.44 31.13 15.04
CA ALA A 367 -12.54 30.98 16.00
C ALA A 367 -11.99 30.85 17.43
N ALA A 368 -10.91 30.08 17.61
CA ALA A 368 -10.24 29.94 18.90
C ALA A 368 -9.59 31.25 19.39
N ASP A 369 -8.92 31.99 18.51
CA ASP A 369 -8.33 33.29 18.86
C ASP A 369 -9.40 34.35 19.19
N ALA A 370 -10.51 34.39 18.43
CA ALA A 370 -11.64 35.28 18.73
C ALA A 370 -12.34 34.93 20.06
N LEU A 371 -12.40 33.63 20.41
CA LEU A 371 -12.90 33.18 21.71
C LEU A 371 -11.97 33.64 22.85
N ALA A 372 -10.65 33.58 22.64
CA ALA A 372 -9.66 34.05 23.62
C ALA A 372 -9.71 35.57 23.84
N GLU A 373 -10.08 36.34 22.81
CA GLU A 373 -10.29 37.78 22.88
C GLU A 373 -11.66 38.18 23.46
N GLY A 374 -12.54 37.21 23.73
CA GLY A 374 -13.88 37.43 24.31
C GLY A 374 -14.94 37.90 23.32
N ASP A 375 -14.67 37.82 22.01
CA ASP A 375 -15.63 38.17 20.95
C ASP A 375 -16.39 36.91 20.48
N PHE A 376 -17.38 36.51 21.28
CA PHE A 376 -18.19 35.30 21.06
C PHE A 376 -19.00 35.35 19.76
N ALA A 377 -19.39 36.54 19.30
CA ALA A 377 -20.12 36.73 18.05
C ALA A 377 -19.23 36.39 16.85
N ARG A 378 -17.95 36.77 16.90
CA ARG A 378 -16.98 36.47 15.84
C ARG A 378 -16.52 35.01 15.86
N ALA A 379 -16.35 34.43 17.04
CA ALA A 379 -15.96 33.01 17.17
C ALA A 379 -17.03 32.07 16.58
N SER A 380 -18.30 32.30 16.90
CA SER A 380 -19.42 31.48 16.40
C SER A 380 -19.63 31.57 14.89
N ALA A 381 -19.29 32.71 14.27
CA ALA A 381 -19.38 32.88 12.82
C ALA A 381 -18.24 32.20 12.04
N LEU A 382 -17.11 31.92 12.70
CA LEU A 382 -15.90 31.35 12.08
C LEU A 382 -15.73 29.84 12.33
N ALA A 383 -16.36 29.29 13.37
CA ALA A 383 -16.34 27.86 13.68
C ALA A 383 -17.20 27.08 12.68
N ASN A 384 -16.66 25.97 12.13
CA ASN A 384 -17.43 25.09 11.24
C ASN A 384 -18.38 24.17 12.01
N ASP A 385 -18.21 24.04 13.33
CA ASP A 385 -19.14 23.34 14.23
C ASP A 385 -19.53 24.27 15.39
N PRO A 386 -20.74 24.83 15.42
CA PRO A 386 -21.13 25.88 16.36
C PRO A 386 -21.59 25.35 17.74
N LEU A 387 -21.18 24.15 18.14
CA LEU A 387 -21.62 23.49 19.39
C LEU A 387 -20.57 23.51 20.50
#